data_AF-A0A8H7NR47-F1
#
_entry.id   AF-A0A8H7NR47-F1
#
_cell.length_a   1.000
_cell.length_b   1.000
_cell.length_c   1.000
_cell.angle_alpha   90.00
_cell.angle_beta   90.00
_cell.angle_gamma   90.00
#
_symmetry.space_group_name_H-M   'P 1'
#
loop_
_entity.id
_entity.type
_entity.pdbx_description
1 polymer ?
#
loop_
_entity_poly.entity_id
_entity_poly.type
_entity_poly.pdbx_seq_one_letter_code
_entity_poly.pdbx_strand_id
1 'polypeptide(L)'
;MVQNGARHFVFLSRSGGAKPEVTALVRSLQGAGCTVQVVAGSVTNLDDVSRALDQARLPVAGVLQLSMVLRDGLFANMPHEDWVAATAPKIQGTWNLYHALSFSEAIRLLCAV
;
A
#
# COMPACT_ATOMS: atom_id res chain seq x y z
N MET A 1 -0.22 13.62 6.30
CA MET A 1 1.21 13.34 6.03
C MET A 1 1.94 14.55 5.45
N VAL A 2 1.49 15.14 4.34
CA VAL A 2 2.16 16.31 3.73
C VAL A 2 2.29 17.49 4.70
N GLN A 3 1.23 17.80 5.45
CA GLN A 3 1.25 18.85 6.49
C GLN A 3 2.24 18.56 7.63
N ASN A 4 2.58 17.28 7.85
CA ASN A 4 3.58 16.84 8.83
C ASN A 4 4.98 16.64 8.22
N GLY A 5 5.25 17.21 7.03
CA GLY A 5 6.58 17.25 6.42
C GLY A 5 6.92 16.12 5.44
N ALA A 6 6.05 15.11 5.25
CA ALA A 6 6.31 14.08 4.24
C ALA A 6 6.30 14.67 2.81
N ARG A 7 7.30 14.34 1.99
CA ARG A 7 7.46 14.85 0.62
C ARG A 7 7.65 13.77 -0.44
N HIS A 8 7.90 12.53 -0.05
CA HIS A 8 8.16 11.42 -0.97
C HIS A 8 7.16 10.31 -0.70
N PHE A 9 6.38 9.95 -1.72
CA PHE A 9 5.31 8.96 -1.62
C PHE A 9 5.46 7.90 -2.70
N VAL A 10 5.27 6.65 -2.31
CA VAL A 10 5.08 5.52 -3.21
C VAL A 10 3.70 4.93 -2.90
N PHE A 11 2.84 4.84 -3.90
CA PHE A 11 1.53 4.20 -3.80
C PHE A 11 1.53 2.88 -4.55
N LEU A 12 1.18 1.79 -3.88
CA LEU A 12 0.95 0.48 -4.49
C LEU A 12 -0.57 0.26 -4.63
N SER A 13 -1.05 0.03 -5.85
CA SER A 13 -2.47 -0.27 -6.08
C SER A 13 -2.68 -1.16 -7.31
N ARG A 14 -3.69 -2.03 -7.27
CA ARG A 14 -4.01 -2.94 -8.39
C ARG A 14 -4.32 -2.21 -9.70
N SER A 15 -4.92 -1.01 -9.61
CA SER A 15 -5.28 -0.21 -10.78
C SER A 15 -4.16 0.70 -11.29
N GLY A 16 -3.00 0.76 -10.62
CA GLY A 16 -1.80 1.43 -11.14
C GLY A 16 -1.96 2.90 -11.54
N GLY A 17 -2.92 3.63 -10.98
CA GLY A 17 -3.19 5.02 -11.34
C GLY A 17 -4.03 5.24 -12.60
N ALA A 18 -4.65 4.20 -13.15
CA ALA A 18 -5.53 4.32 -14.33
C ALA A 18 -6.83 5.12 -14.09
N LYS A 19 -7.16 5.42 -12.83
CA LYS A 19 -8.39 6.14 -12.47
C LYS A 19 -8.18 7.65 -12.43
N PRO A 20 -9.13 8.47 -12.94
CA PRO A 20 -9.02 9.94 -12.91
C PRO A 20 -8.77 10.52 -11.52
N GLU A 21 -9.33 9.92 -10.48
CA GLU A 21 -9.17 10.35 -9.09
C GLU A 21 -7.72 10.20 -8.61
N VAL A 22 -7.02 9.16 -9.09
CA VAL A 22 -5.60 8.96 -8.75
C VAL A 22 -4.74 10.03 -9.44
N THR A 23 -5.03 10.34 -10.70
CA THR A 23 -4.35 11.42 -11.43
C THR A 23 -4.56 12.78 -10.73
N ALA A 24 -5.78 13.06 -10.26
CA ALA A 24 -6.08 14.27 -9.51
C ALA A 24 -5.32 14.33 -8.18
N LEU A 25 -5.26 13.22 -7.44
CA LEU A 25 -4.49 13.10 -6.20
C LEU A 25 -2.98 13.33 -6.45
N VAL A 26 -2.42 12.68 -7.47
CA VAL A 26 -1.01 12.84 -7.84
C VAL A 26 -0.69 14.30 -8.17
N ARG A 27 -1.53 14.96 -8.99
CA ARG A 27 -1.36 16.39 -9.31
C ARG A 27 -1.44 17.27 -8.08
N SER A 28 -2.39 17.02 -7.17
CA SER A 28 -2.51 17.78 -5.92
C SER A 28 -1.26 17.65 -5.05
N LEU A 29 -0.74 16.42 -4.89
CA LEU A 29 0.48 16.17 -4.11
C LEU A 29 1.71 16.80 -4.76
N GLN A 30 1.85 16.72 -6.08
CA GLN A 30 2.93 17.37 -6.83
C GLN A 30 2.85 18.89 -6.72
N GLY A 31 1.65 19.48 -6.80
CA GLY A 31 1.41 20.90 -6.55
C GLY A 31 1.79 21.35 -5.15
N ALA A 32 1.75 20.44 -4.16
CA ALA A 32 2.24 20.65 -2.81
C ALA A 32 3.75 20.38 -2.64
N GLY A 33 4.50 20.22 -3.74
CA GLY A 33 5.95 20.00 -3.72
C GLY A 33 6.36 18.56 -3.37
N CYS A 34 5.47 17.58 -3.54
CA CYS A 34 5.78 16.18 -3.26
C CYS A 34 6.21 15.41 -4.52
N THR A 35 7.14 14.47 -4.35
CA THR A 35 7.43 13.44 -5.37
C THR A 35 6.52 12.25 -5.13
N VAL A 36 5.84 11.79 -6.18
CA VAL A 36 4.88 10.68 -6.10
C VAL A 36 5.19 9.64 -7.16
N GLN A 37 5.27 8.38 -6.74
CA GLN A 37 5.34 7.20 -7.61
C GLN A 37 4.08 6.37 -7.41
N VAL A 38 3.50 5.87 -8.50
CA VAL A 38 2.35 4.97 -8.45
C VAL A 38 2.76 3.67 -9.13
N VAL A 39 2.68 2.57 -8.39
CA VAL A 39 3.09 1.24 -8.83
C VAL A 39 1.85 0.36 -8.94
N ALA A 40 1.69 -0.25 -10.11
CA ALA A 40 0.67 -1.26 -10.32
C ALA A 40 1.08 -2.58 -9.65
N GLY A 41 0.20 -3.12 -8.81
CA GLY A 41 0.42 -4.40 -8.15
C GLY A 41 -0.46 -4.63 -6.93
N SER A 42 -0.30 -5.80 -6.30
CA SER A 42 -1.00 -6.19 -5.09
C SER A 42 -0.03 -6.33 -3.92
N VAL A 43 -0.42 -5.84 -2.74
CA VAL A 43 0.35 -6.08 -1.50
C VAL A 43 0.44 -7.58 -1.16
N THR A 44 -0.49 -8.39 -1.67
CA THR A 44 -0.49 -9.85 -1.50
C THR A 44 0.57 -10.56 -2.35
N ASN A 45 1.24 -9.86 -3.26
CA ASN A 45 2.35 -10.38 -4.06
C ASN A 45 3.67 -9.72 -3.58
N LEU A 46 4.63 -10.53 -3.16
CA LEU A 46 5.91 -10.05 -2.63
C LEU A 46 6.75 -9.33 -3.69
N ASP A 47 6.71 -9.76 -4.94
CA ASP A 47 7.47 -9.13 -6.03
C ASP A 47 6.90 -7.74 -6.33
N ASP A 48 5.58 -7.59 -6.30
CA ASP A 48 4.93 -6.29 -6.47
C ASP A 48 5.29 -5.32 -5.33
N VAL A 49 5.35 -5.81 -4.09
CA VAL A 49 5.81 -5.04 -2.92
C VAL A 49 7.27 -4.63 -3.09
N SER A 50 8.14 -5.55 -3.50
CA SER A 50 9.56 -5.30 -3.70
C SER A 50 9.78 -4.24 -4.79
N ARG A 51 9.13 -4.38 -5.95
CA ARG A 51 9.17 -3.36 -7.02
C ARG A 51 8.69 -1.99 -6.55
N ALA A 52 7.71 -1.94 -5.66
CA ALA A 52 7.25 -0.67 -5.10
C ALA A 52 8.31 -0.04 -4.19
N LEU A 53 8.94 -0.82 -3.32
CA LEU A 53 10.03 -0.36 -2.47
C LEU A 53 11.23 0.12 -3.29
N ASP A 54 11.55 -0.53 -4.41
CA ASP A 54 12.62 -0.12 -5.33
C ASP A 54 12.37 1.27 -5.96
N GLN A 55 11.12 1.76 -6.00
CA GLN A 55 10.82 3.12 -6.46
C GLN A 55 11.15 4.19 -5.41
N ALA A 56 11.39 3.81 -4.15
CA ALA A 56 11.75 4.74 -3.10
C ALA A 56 13.19 5.24 -3.30
N ARG A 57 13.33 6.53 -3.63
CA ARG A 57 14.65 7.18 -3.80
C ARG A 57 15.33 7.56 -2.48
N LEU A 58 14.63 7.42 -1.36
CA LEU A 58 15.09 7.73 -0.01
C LEU A 58 14.73 6.56 0.91
N PRO A 59 15.43 6.39 2.04
CA PRO A 59 15.07 5.39 3.03
C PRO A 59 13.59 5.49 3.44
N VAL A 60 12.89 4.35 3.44
CA VAL A 60 11.48 4.28 3.82
C VAL A 60 11.34 4.53 5.32
N ALA A 61 10.78 5.69 5.68
CA ALA A 61 10.58 6.08 7.08
C ALA A 61 9.30 5.50 7.72
N GLY A 62 8.35 5.04 6.91
CA GLY A 62 7.09 4.47 7.39
C GLY A 62 6.22 3.89 6.29
N VAL A 63 5.33 2.98 6.66
CA VAL A 63 4.41 2.29 5.75
C VAL A 63 2.99 2.36 6.28
N LEU A 64 2.04 2.64 5.38
CA LEU A 64 0.61 2.70 5.69
C LEU A 64 -0.13 1.67 4.87
N GLN A 65 -0.66 0.64 5.53
CA GLN A 65 -1.38 -0.44 4.88
C GLN A 65 -2.87 -0.18 4.85
N LEU A 66 -3.29 0.52 3.79
CA LEU A 66 -4.69 0.87 3.53
C LEU A 66 -5.36 -0.08 2.53
N SER A 67 -4.69 -1.15 2.12
CA SER A 67 -5.24 -2.15 1.19
C SER A 67 -6.39 -2.93 1.84
N MET A 68 -7.53 -2.97 1.16
CA MET A 68 -8.74 -3.64 1.63
C MET A 68 -9.55 -4.17 0.46
N VAL A 69 -10.23 -5.29 0.70
CA VAL A 69 -11.35 -5.76 -0.12
C VAL A 69 -12.50 -6.02 0.85
N LEU A 70 -13.67 -5.46 0.55
CA LEU A 70 -14.86 -5.67 1.36
C LEU A 70 -15.67 -6.84 0.77
N ARG A 71 -15.98 -7.81 1.63
CA ARG A 71 -16.84 -8.96 1.35
C ARG A 71 -17.73 -9.21 2.55
N ASP A 72 -18.82 -8.47 2.60
CA ASP A 72 -19.74 -8.52 3.73
C ASP A 72 -20.73 -9.67 3.56
N GLY A 73 -20.92 -10.42 4.65
CA GLY A 73 -21.83 -11.55 4.68
C GLY A 73 -21.85 -12.22 6.04
N LEU A 74 -22.88 -13.02 6.29
CA LEU A 74 -22.92 -13.88 7.47
C LEU A 74 -21.82 -14.94 7.36
N PHE A 75 -21.04 -15.11 8.42
CA PHE A 75 -19.95 -16.09 8.45
C PHE A 75 -20.40 -17.50 8.04
N ALA A 76 -21.59 -17.93 8.49
CA ALA A 76 -22.16 -19.24 8.18
C ALA A 76 -22.36 -19.50 6.66
N ASN A 77 -22.55 -18.43 5.87
CA ASN A 77 -22.79 -18.52 4.44
C ASN A 77 -21.63 -17.94 3.61
N MET A 78 -20.51 -17.58 4.24
CA MET A 78 -19.41 -16.90 3.58
C MET A 78 -18.62 -17.91 2.73
N PRO A 79 -18.53 -17.71 1.40
CA PRO A 79 -17.63 -18.49 0.58
C PRO A 79 -16.18 -18.33 1.07
N HIS A 80 -15.42 -19.42 1.06
CA HIS A 80 -14.00 -19.36 1.44
C HIS A 80 -13.21 -18.35 0.58
N GLU A 81 -13.56 -18.20 -0.69
CA GLU A 81 -12.95 -17.20 -1.58
C GLU A 81 -13.17 -15.75 -1.10
N ASP A 82 -14.32 -15.45 -0.51
CA ASP A 82 -14.64 -14.11 0.01
C ASP A 82 -13.89 -13.84 1.30
N TRP A 83 -13.79 -14.85 2.18
CA TRP A 83 -12.93 -14.79 3.36
C TRP A 83 -11.46 -14.52 2.98
N VAL A 84 -10.94 -15.27 2.02
CA VAL A 84 -9.56 -15.09 1.52
C VAL A 84 -9.40 -13.71 0.88
N ALA A 85 -10.34 -13.27 0.05
CA ALA A 85 -10.28 -11.98 -0.61
C ALA A 85 -10.24 -10.82 0.39
N ALA A 86 -11.05 -10.87 1.45
CA ALA A 86 -11.10 -9.83 2.48
C ALA A 86 -9.86 -9.84 3.39
N THR A 87 -9.36 -11.03 3.75
CA THR A 87 -8.27 -11.17 4.72
C THR A 87 -6.88 -11.11 4.11
N ALA A 88 -6.67 -11.59 2.87
CA ALA A 88 -5.35 -11.65 2.25
C ALA A 88 -4.63 -10.28 2.19
N PRO A 89 -5.28 -9.15 1.84
CA PRO A 89 -4.63 -7.85 1.84
C PRO A 89 -4.13 -7.40 3.21
N LYS A 90 -4.72 -7.91 4.31
CA LYS A 90 -4.36 -7.57 5.70
C LYS A 90 -3.42 -8.61 6.32
N ILE A 91 -3.56 -9.90 6.00
CA ILE A 91 -2.70 -10.95 6.56
C ILE A 91 -1.46 -11.11 5.69
N GLN A 92 -1.61 -11.71 4.50
CA GLN A 92 -0.50 -11.93 3.57
C GLN A 92 0.17 -10.61 3.16
N GLY A 93 -0.63 -9.56 2.97
CA GLY A 93 -0.11 -8.23 2.66
C GLY A 93 0.83 -7.68 3.73
N THR A 94 0.45 -7.80 5.01
CA THR A 94 1.31 -7.35 6.11
C THR A 94 2.56 -8.21 6.21
N TRP A 95 2.43 -9.51 5.98
CA TRP A 95 3.55 -10.44 6.00
C TRP A 95 4.58 -10.12 4.91
N ASN A 96 4.12 -9.83 3.69
CA ASN A 96 4.99 -9.43 2.58
C ASN A 96 5.68 -8.09 2.89
N LEU A 97 4.95 -7.11 3.42
CA LEU A 97 5.53 -5.83 3.84
C LEU A 97 6.58 -6.03 4.92
N TYR A 98 6.28 -6.83 5.95
CA TYR A 98 7.23 -7.15 7.01
C TYR A 98 8.51 -7.74 6.42
N HIS A 99 8.42 -8.78 5.60
CA HIS A 99 9.61 -9.42 5.01
C HIS A 99 10.42 -8.50 4.09
N ALA A 100 9.75 -7.72 3.24
CA ALA A 100 10.42 -6.81 2.33
C ALA A 100 11.11 -5.64 3.06
N LEU A 101 10.67 -5.34 4.30
CA LEU A 101 11.16 -4.23 5.11
C LEU A 101 12.10 -4.65 6.25
N SER A 102 12.09 -5.93 6.66
CA SER A 102 12.82 -6.45 7.82
C SER A 102 14.34 -6.32 7.74
N PHE A 103 14.89 -6.01 6.57
CA PHE A 103 16.32 -5.71 6.38
C PHE A 103 16.66 -4.23 6.60
N SER A 104 15.67 -3.38 6.89
CA SER A 104 15.84 -1.94 7.15
C SER A 104 15.55 -1.65 8.63
N GLU A 105 16.58 -1.43 9.45
CA GLU A 105 16.50 -1.26 10.91
C GLU A 105 15.72 -0.02 11.41
N ALA A 106 15.07 0.76 10.53
CA ALA A 106 14.59 2.10 10.85
C ALA A 106 13.06 2.33 10.76
N ILE A 107 12.23 1.30 10.57
CA ILE A 107 10.81 1.51 10.27
C ILE A 107 9.96 1.59 11.55
N ARG A 108 9.40 2.78 11.80
CA ARG A 108 8.70 3.12 13.05
C ARG A 108 7.16 3.06 13.01
N LEU A 109 6.52 2.69 11.90
CA LEU A 109 5.05 2.57 11.92
C LEU A 109 4.51 1.46 11.00
N LEU A 110 3.86 0.49 11.65
CA LEU A 110 2.88 -0.46 11.12
C LEU A 110 1.59 -0.17 11.89
N CYS A 111 0.73 0.72 11.38
CA CYS A 111 -0.66 0.77 11.85
C CYS A 111 -1.52 0.06 10.80
N ALA A 112 -1.87 -1.18 11.09
CA ALA A 112 -3.07 -1.80 10.55
C ALA A 112 -4.26 -1.18 11.30
N VAL A 113 -5.08 -0.39 10.60
CA VAL A 113 -6.46 -0.11 11.03
C VAL A 113 -7.37 -1.10 10.31
#